data_AF-A0A9D7L8A5-F1
#
_entry.id   AF-A0A9D7L8A5-F1
#
_cell.length_a   1.000
_cell.length_b   1.000
_cell.length_c   1.000
_cell.angle_alpha   90.00
_cell.angle_beta   90.00
_cell.angle_gamma   90.00
#
_symmetry.space_group_name_H-M   'P 1'
#
loop_
_entity.id
_entity.type
_entity.pdbx_description
1 polymer ?
#
loop_
_entity_poly.entity_id
_entity_poly.type
_entity_poly.pdbx_seq_one_letter_code
_entity_poly.pdbx_strand_id
1 'polypeptide(L)'
;MADEEESAAEQVHRARVALKRTRAVLRLIEACGVGWARETRRRMARLAREFSRMRDAAVLGEARRKLGLAATLADADSGGSWPDWQEEARAERQQLARRRWPVLQRVDCRKALAESAVRLRRREAAARAEAGARRLHDWRKGVIVLREQLNVLHAILSPRQQRYAGKLHPVARKLGAARDLTLLLAVEKSGHVTAARNVRVERVRAERRKKVKAAHRLAVGLADALCAEFGPQRGRKATRSRS
;
A
#
# COMPACT_ATOMS: atom_id res chain seq x y z
N MET A 1 -2.85 -27.57 -22.20
CA MET A 1 -1.67 -27.60 -21.30
C MET A 1 -0.82 -26.34 -21.48
N ALA A 2 -1.40 -25.14 -21.33
CA ALA A 2 -0.74 -23.88 -21.72
C ALA A 2 -0.80 -22.80 -20.62
N ASP A 3 -0.94 -23.19 -19.35
CA ASP A 3 -1.06 -22.25 -18.22
C ASP A 3 0.08 -22.33 -17.20
N GLU A 4 1.07 -23.20 -17.40
CA GLU A 4 2.02 -23.57 -16.35
C GLU A 4 3.40 -22.96 -16.56
N GLU A 5 3.48 -21.65 -16.49
CA GLU A 5 4.61 -21.00 -15.81
C GLU A 5 4.22 -19.56 -15.50
N GLU A 6 3.37 -19.40 -14.49
CA GLU A 6 3.26 -18.11 -13.86
C GLU A 6 4.65 -17.70 -13.34
N SER A 7 5.27 -16.75 -14.04
CA SER A 7 6.60 -16.22 -13.70
C SER A 7 6.71 -15.95 -12.20
N ALA A 8 7.85 -16.29 -11.60
CA ALA A 8 8.13 -16.03 -10.19
C ALA A 8 7.81 -14.58 -9.75
N ALA A 9 7.93 -13.61 -10.67
CA ALA A 9 7.57 -12.22 -10.43
C ALA A 9 6.06 -12.02 -10.13
N GLU A 10 5.19 -12.74 -10.85
CA GLU A 10 3.74 -12.67 -10.66
C GLU A 10 3.33 -13.41 -9.37
N GLN A 11 3.94 -14.55 -9.05
CA GLN A 11 3.74 -15.23 -7.76
C GLN A 11 4.11 -14.32 -6.57
N VAL A 12 5.27 -13.65 -6.63
CA VAL A 12 5.68 -12.65 -5.64
C VAL A 12 4.68 -11.47 -5.59
N HIS A 13 4.17 -11.03 -6.75
CA HIS A 13 3.17 -9.97 -6.80
C HIS A 13 1.88 -10.37 -6.06
N ARG A 14 1.31 -11.53 -6.40
CA ARG A 14 0.12 -12.11 -5.76
C ARG A 14 0.30 -12.24 -4.26
N ALA A 15 1.40 -12.86 -3.82
CA ALA A 15 1.70 -13.08 -2.40
C ALA A 15 1.73 -11.74 -1.64
N ARG A 16 2.35 -10.72 -2.22
CA ARG A 16 2.36 -9.36 -1.64
C ARG A 16 0.98 -8.73 -1.58
N VAL A 17 0.12 -8.93 -2.58
CA VAL A 17 -1.26 -8.45 -2.57
C VAL A 17 -2.04 -9.13 -1.46
N ALA A 18 -1.93 -10.45 -1.33
CA ALA A 18 -2.55 -11.22 -0.26
C ALA A 18 -2.10 -10.75 1.14
N LEU A 19 -0.81 -10.52 1.34
CA LEU A 19 -0.26 -9.98 2.60
C LEU A 19 -0.78 -8.57 2.91
N LYS A 20 -0.91 -7.69 1.90
CA LYS A 20 -1.50 -6.35 2.10
C LYS A 20 -2.95 -6.45 2.54
N ARG A 21 -3.74 -7.30 1.89
CA ARG A 21 -5.15 -7.54 2.23
C ARG A 21 -5.28 -8.11 3.63
N THR A 22 -4.56 -9.18 3.94
CA THR A 22 -4.53 -9.81 5.27
C THR A 22 -4.24 -8.79 6.36
N ARG A 23 -3.22 -7.95 6.17
CA ARG A 23 -2.88 -6.89 7.14
C ARG A 23 -3.94 -5.81 7.28
N ALA A 24 -4.70 -5.52 6.21
CA ALA A 24 -5.82 -4.60 6.25
C ALA A 24 -7.00 -5.18 7.04
N VAL A 25 -7.32 -6.47 6.84
CA VAL A 25 -8.32 -7.22 7.63
C VAL A 25 -7.93 -7.21 9.11
N LEU A 26 -6.71 -7.62 9.43
CA LEU A 26 -6.22 -7.67 10.82
C LEU A 26 -6.27 -6.29 11.51
N ARG A 27 -6.09 -5.20 10.74
CA ARG A 27 -6.24 -3.84 11.27
C ARG A 27 -7.70 -3.49 11.57
N LEU A 28 -8.66 -3.98 10.79
CA LEU A 28 -10.09 -3.81 11.08
C LEU A 28 -10.45 -4.58 12.36
N ILE A 29 -10.00 -5.83 12.46
CA ILE A 29 -10.22 -6.68 13.63
C ILE A 29 -9.60 -6.08 14.89
N GLU A 30 -8.37 -5.56 14.81
CA GLU A 30 -7.72 -4.84 15.91
C GLU A 30 -8.54 -3.62 16.36
N ALA A 31 -9.14 -2.89 15.43
CA ALA A 31 -10.02 -1.76 15.75
C ALA A 31 -11.35 -2.18 16.42
N CYS A 32 -11.73 -3.44 16.29
CA CYS A 32 -12.88 -4.05 16.98
C CYS A 32 -12.50 -4.59 18.38
N GLY A 33 -11.30 -4.26 18.90
CA GLY A 33 -10.87 -4.65 20.25
C GLY A 33 -10.21 -6.03 20.35
N VAL A 34 -9.97 -6.72 19.23
CA VAL A 34 -9.39 -8.06 19.25
C VAL A 34 -7.86 -7.99 19.35
N GLY A 35 -7.33 -8.27 20.55
CA GLY A 35 -5.91 -8.10 20.89
C GLY A 35 -4.93 -8.91 20.04
N TRP A 36 -5.24 -10.18 19.73
CA TRP A 36 -4.34 -11.08 18.99
C TRP A 36 -4.06 -10.60 17.54
N ALA A 37 -4.96 -9.78 16.98
CA ALA A 37 -4.83 -9.30 15.60
C ALA A 37 -3.67 -8.32 15.45
N ARG A 38 -3.35 -7.53 16.49
CA ARG A 38 -2.22 -6.60 16.47
C ARG A 38 -0.89 -7.32 16.32
N GLU A 39 -0.69 -8.38 17.11
CA GLU A 39 0.54 -9.17 17.09
C GLU A 39 0.67 -9.91 15.76
N THR A 40 -0.38 -10.59 15.32
CA THR A 40 -0.42 -11.29 14.03
C THR A 40 -0.14 -10.33 12.87
N ARG A 41 -0.71 -9.13 12.90
CA ARG A 41 -0.43 -8.07 11.91
C ARG A 41 1.04 -7.64 11.91
N ARG A 42 1.72 -7.65 13.06
CA ARG A 42 3.16 -7.36 13.15
C ARG A 42 3.96 -8.48 12.50
N ARG A 43 3.65 -9.75 12.79
CA ARG A 43 4.32 -10.92 12.17
C ARG A 43 4.18 -10.90 10.64
N MET A 44 2.95 -10.71 10.15
CA MET A 44 2.66 -10.50 8.72
C MET A 44 3.42 -9.32 8.11
N ALA A 45 3.65 -8.26 8.88
CA ALA A 45 4.43 -7.12 8.42
C ALA A 45 5.94 -7.43 8.34
N ARG A 46 6.46 -8.39 9.12
CA ARG A 46 7.83 -8.90 9.00
C ARG A 46 7.97 -9.71 7.73
N LEU A 47 7.11 -10.71 7.53
CA LEU A 47 7.03 -11.50 6.29
C LEU A 47 6.99 -10.60 5.05
N ALA A 48 6.10 -9.61 5.03
CA ALA A 48 5.98 -8.69 3.90
C ALA A 48 7.24 -7.84 3.59
N ARG A 49 8.19 -7.71 4.53
CA ARG A 49 9.47 -7.02 4.27
C ARG A 49 10.42 -7.89 3.45
N GLU A 50 10.41 -9.19 3.62
CA GLU A 50 11.21 -10.10 2.78
C GLU A 50 10.76 -10.02 1.32
N PHE A 51 9.45 -10.10 1.07
CA PHE A 51 8.90 -9.83 -0.28
C PHE A 51 9.15 -8.42 -0.81
N SER A 52 9.45 -7.47 0.08
CA SER A 52 9.80 -6.11 -0.34
C SER A 52 11.20 -6.05 -0.92
N ARG A 53 12.17 -6.77 -0.35
CA ARG A 53 13.52 -6.89 -0.89
C ARG A 53 13.50 -7.54 -2.28
N MET A 54 12.83 -8.68 -2.41
CA MET A 54 12.72 -9.42 -3.68
C MET A 54 12.16 -8.58 -4.82
N ARG A 55 11.05 -7.85 -4.57
CA ARG A 55 10.43 -6.98 -5.58
C ARG A 55 11.27 -5.76 -5.90
N ASP A 56 11.98 -5.20 -4.93
CA ASP A 56 12.75 -3.99 -5.17
C ASP A 56 13.92 -4.32 -6.14
N ALA A 57 14.50 -5.53 -6.11
CA ALA A 57 15.43 -6.02 -7.15
C ALA A 57 14.77 -6.10 -8.55
N ALA A 58 13.62 -6.79 -8.66
CA ALA A 58 12.90 -6.92 -9.94
C ALA A 58 12.47 -5.55 -10.54
N VAL A 59 12.00 -4.64 -9.69
CA VAL A 59 11.59 -3.28 -10.09
C VAL A 59 12.76 -2.44 -10.58
N LEU A 60 13.94 -2.58 -9.97
CA LEU A 60 15.13 -1.88 -10.43
C LEU A 60 15.53 -2.30 -11.84
N GLY A 61 15.50 -3.60 -12.14
CA GLY A 61 15.73 -4.11 -13.49
C GLY A 61 14.73 -3.55 -14.51
N GLU A 62 13.43 -3.53 -14.17
CA GLU A 62 12.40 -2.98 -15.05
C GLU A 62 12.51 -1.46 -15.26
N ALA A 63 12.82 -0.71 -14.21
CA ALA A 63 12.99 0.74 -14.27
C ALA A 63 14.18 1.13 -15.15
N ARG A 64 15.29 0.38 -15.07
CA ARG A 64 16.48 0.57 -15.93
C ARG A 64 16.13 0.35 -17.41
N ARG A 65 15.45 -0.75 -17.74
CA ARG A 65 14.99 -1.04 -19.11
C ARG A 65 14.13 0.08 -19.70
N LYS A 66 13.14 0.58 -18.93
CA LYS A 66 12.26 1.68 -19.37
C LYS A 66 12.98 3.00 -19.64
N LEU A 67 14.18 3.16 -19.12
CA LEU A 67 15.00 4.37 -19.29
C LEU A 67 16.18 4.14 -20.24
N GLY A 68 16.28 2.97 -20.88
CA GLY A 68 17.38 2.64 -21.79
C GLY A 68 18.73 2.52 -21.10
N LEU A 69 18.76 2.11 -19.83
CA LEU A 69 20.00 1.92 -19.06
C LEU A 69 20.49 0.48 -19.23
N ALA A 70 21.79 0.31 -19.53
CA ALA A 70 22.42 -0.99 -19.66
C ALA A 70 22.24 -1.83 -18.36
N ALA A 71 21.90 -3.11 -18.52
CA ALA A 71 21.86 -4.05 -17.41
C ALA A 71 23.27 -4.26 -16.87
N THR A 72 23.45 -4.24 -15.55
CA THR A 72 24.75 -4.58 -14.93
C THR A 72 24.72 -6.06 -14.54
N LEU A 73 25.83 -6.79 -14.72
CA LEU A 73 25.96 -8.22 -14.40
C LEU A 73 25.55 -8.59 -12.95
N ALA A 74 25.54 -7.64 -12.02
CA ALA A 74 25.00 -7.82 -10.66
C ALA A 74 23.47 -8.08 -10.61
N ASP A 75 22.76 -7.98 -11.74
CA ASP A 75 21.32 -8.26 -11.85
C ASP A 75 21.01 -9.78 -11.93
N ALA A 76 22.02 -10.65 -12.12
CA ALA A 76 21.82 -12.08 -12.42
C ALA A 76 21.88 -13.02 -11.20
N ASP A 77 22.49 -12.62 -10.08
CA ASP A 77 22.85 -13.57 -9.00
C ASP A 77 21.93 -13.48 -7.77
N SER A 78 20.64 -13.24 -8.00
CA SER A 78 19.61 -13.36 -6.96
C SER A 78 19.12 -14.80 -6.76
N GLY A 79 19.82 -15.78 -7.36
CA GLY A 79 19.64 -17.22 -7.14
C GLY A 79 20.09 -17.72 -5.77
N GLY A 80 20.36 -16.82 -4.82
CA GLY A 80 20.56 -17.19 -3.42
C GLY A 80 19.37 -17.97 -2.88
N SER A 81 19.65 -19.06 -2.18
CA SER A 81 18.67 -19.90 -1.48
C SER A 81 17.58 -19.04 -0.83
N TRP A 82 16.37 -19.12 -1.37
CA TRP A 82 15.23 -18.37 -0.84
C TRP A 82 15.03 -18.82 0.62
N PRO A 83 14.95 -17.90 1.60
CA PRO A 83 14.60 -18.29 2.96
C PRO A 83 13.25 -19.02 2.97
N ASP A 84 13.00 -19.90 3.95
CA ASP A 84 11.74 -20.65 4.17
C ASP A 84 10.53 -19.75 4.55
N TRP A 85 10.41 -18.57 3.93
CA TRP A 85 9.25 -17.68 4.07
C TRP A 85 7.97 -18.39 3.66
N GLN A 86 8.03 -19.38 2.77
CA GLN A 86 6.87 -20.18 2.37
C GLN A 86 6.34 -20.97 3.55
N GLU A 87 7.22 -21.61 4.32
CA GLU A 87 6.85 -22.34 5.52
C GLU A 87 6.31 -21.40 6.60
N GLU A 88 6.98 -20.26 6.86
CA GLU A 88 6.49 -19.26 7.82
C GLU A 88 5.11 -18.71 7.38
N ALA A 89 4.90 -18.44 6.10
CA ALA A 89 3.61 -17.99 5.57
C ALA A 89 2.52 -19.08 5.66
N ARG A 90 2.86 -20.35 5.40
CA ARG A 90 1.96 -21.50 5.57
C ARG A 90 1.59 -21.69 7.04
N ALA A 91 2.57 -21.65 7.94
CA ALA A 91 2.38 -21.75 9.37
C ALA A 91 1.47 -20.63 9.89
N GLU A 92 1.72 -19.39 9.49
CA GLU A 92 0.86 -18.27 9.87
C GLU A 92 -0.56 -18.38 9.29
N ARG A 93 -0.72 -18.89 8.05
CA ARG A 93 -2.04 -19.18 7.47
C ARG A 93 -2.79 -20.23 8.31
N GLN A 94 -2.12 -21.31 8.71
CA GLN A 94 -2.70 -22.34 9.56
C GLN A 94 -3.08 -21.78 10.94
N GLN A 95 -2.21 -20.96 11.54
CA GLN A 95 -2.51 -20.28 12.80
C GLN A 95 -3.75 -19.39 12.68
N LEU A 96 -3.85 -18.60 11.60
CA LEU A 96 -5.02 -17.77 11.32
C LEU A 96 -6.30 -18.59 11.13
N ALA A 97 -6.22 -19.74 10.44
CA ALA A 97 -7.35 -20.63 10.22
C ALA A 97 -7.90 -21.22 11.53
N ARG A 98 -7.03 -21.41 12.54
CA ARG A 98 -7.43 -21.91 13.87
C ARG A 98 -7.98 -20.81 14.80
N ARG A 99 -7.91 -19.53 14.43
CA ARG A 99 -8.44 -18.44 15.28
C ARG A 99 -9.96 -18.38 15.19
N ARG A 100 -10.59 -18.07 16.32
CA ARG A 100 -11.99 -17.63 16.34
C ARG A 100 -12.07 -16.22 15.77
N TRP A 101 -12.61 -16.09 14.56
CA TRP A 101 -12.81 -14.79 13.91
C TRP A 101 -13.98 -14.07 14.57
N PRO A 102 -13.83 -12.77 14.92
CA PRO A 102 -14.94 -12.01 15.48
C PRO A 102 -16.01 -11.76 14.42
N VAL A 103 -17.27 -11.65 14.84
CA VAL A 103 -18.33 -11.09 14.00
C VAL A 103 -18.09 -9.59 13.88
N LEU A 104 -17.76 -9.14 12.67
CA LEU A 104 -17.52 -7.73 12.40
C LEU A 104 -18.84 -6.97 12.31
N GLN A 105 -19.15 -6.17 13.32
CA GLN A 105 -20.33 -5.31 13.28
C GLN A 105 -20.13 -4.15 12.32
N ARG A 106 -21.22 -3.73 11.65
CA ARG A 106 -21.17 -2.62 10.69
C ARG A 106 -20.71 -1.32 11.35
N VAL A 107 -21.11 -1.07 12.59
CA VAL A 107 -20.73 0.13 13.36
C VAL A 107 -19.22 0.17 13.63
N ASP A 108 -18.63 -0.95 14.03
CA ASP A 108 -17.18 -1.05 14.29
C ASP A 108 -16.36 -0.91 13.01
N CYS A 109 -16.82 -1.53 11.92
CA CYS A 109 -16.21 -1.39 10.61
C CYS A 109 -16.20 0.09 10.14
N ARG A 110 -17.32 0.79 10.30
CA ARG A 110 -17.43 2.22 9.96
C ARG A 110 -16.48 3.05 10.80
N LYS A 111 -16.44 2.83 12.13
CA LYS A 111 -15.50 3.50 13.04
C LYS A 111 -14.05 3.27 12.61
N ALA A 112 -13.68 2.03 12.33
CA ALA A 112 -12.33 1.67 11.89
C ALA A 112 -11.94 2.34 10.55
N LEU A 113 -12.87 2.42 9.60
CA LEU A 113 -12.69 3.13 8.33
C LEU A 113 -12.52 4.64 8.56
N ALA A 114 -13.33 5.24 9.45
CA ALA A 114 -13.25 6.65 9.80
C ALA A 114 -11.87 7.00 10.37
N GLU A 115 -11.38 6.20 11.32
CA GLU A 115 -10.05 6.40 11.87
C GLU A 115 -8.95 6.23 10.82
N SER A 116 -9.11 5.26 9.91
CA SER A 116 -8.17 5.09 8.79
C SER A 116 -8.18 6.28 7.84
N ALA A 117 -9.34 6.88 7.58
CA ALA A 117 -9.46 8.12 6.80
C ALA A 117 -8.77 9.30 7.50
N VAL A 118 -8.97 9.47 8.81
CA VAL A 118 -8.29 10.51 9.61
C VAL A 118 -6.77 10.31 9.58
N ARG A 119 -6.30 9.07 9.75
CA ARG A 119 -4.86 8.74 9.65
C ARG A 119 -4.31 9.01 8.25
N LEU A 120 -5.09 8.71 7.20
CA LEU A 120 -4.71 9.01 5.82
C LEU A 120 -4.56 10.52 5.62
N ARG A 121 -5.54 11.32 6.07
CA ARG A 121 -5.50 12.79 5.99
C ARG A 121 -4.25 13.36 6.69
N ARG A 122 -3.95 12.91 7.91
CA ARG A 122 -2.75 13.35 8.65
C ARG A 122 -1.46 13.03 7.89
N ARG A 123 -1.37 11.85 7.29
CA ARG A 123 -0.20 11.44 6.51
C ARG A 123 -0.07 12.21 5.20
N GLU A 124 -1.18 12.51 4.54
CA GLU A 124 -1.20 13.37 3.37
C GLU A 124 -0.69 14.77 3.72
N ALA A 125 -1.23 15.38 4.78
CA ALA A 125 -0.79 16.69 5.25
C ALA A 125 0.72 16.71 5.57
N ALA A 126 1.21 15.69 6.29
CA ALA A 126 2.64 15.57 6.58
C ALA A 126 3.49 15.39 5.30
N ALA A 127 3.01 14.65 4.31
CA ALA A 127 3.71 14.48 3.03
C ALA A 127 3.69 15.74 2.15
N ARG A 128 2.67 16.59 2.29
CA ARG A 128 2.62 17.92 1.64
C ARG A 128 3.59 18.90 2.30
N ALA A 129 3.64 18.92 3.64
CA ALA A 129 4.55 19.78 4.38
C ALA A 129 6.02 19.40 4.16
N GLU A 130 6.32 18.10 4.06
CA GLU A 130 7.67 17.59 3.91
C GLU A 130 7.69 16.49 2.83
N ALA A 131 8.14 16.82 1.62
CA ALA A 131 8.14 15.91 0.46
C ALA A 131 9.25 14.82 0.49
N GLY A 132 9.62 14.39 1.70
CA GLY A 132 10.61 13.36 1.96
C GLY A 132 10.15 11.96 1.55
N ALA A 133 11.10 11.09 1.19
CA ALA A 133 10.82 9.71 0.79
C ALA A 133 10.03 8.93 1.84
N ARG A 134 10.34 9.14 3.13
CA ARG A 134 9.65 8.52 4.27
C ARG A 134 8.18 8.96 4.35
N ARG A 135 7.90 10.26 4.27
CA ARG A 135 6.53 10.80 4.34
C ARG A 135 5.66 10.33 3.18
N LEU A 136 6.19 10.36 1.96
CA LEU A 136 5.51 9.82 0.77
C LEU A 136 5.25 8.32 0.90
N HIS A 137 6.19 7.56 1.46
CA HIS A 137 6.01 6.13 1.72
C HIS A 137 4.90 5.87 2.75
N ASP A 138 4.86 6.63 3.84
CA ASP A 138 3.83 6.52 4.88
C ASP A 138 2.45 6.88 4.35
N TRP A 139 2.36 7.95 3.54
CA TRP A 139 1.14 8.34 2.86
C TRP A 139 0.65 7.22 1.93
N ARG A 140 1.52 6.69 1.07
CA ARG A 140 1.22 5.55 0.20
C ARG A 140 0.73 4.33 0.98
N LYS A 141 1.38 4.00 2.11
CA LYS A 141 0.92 2.93 3.01
C LYS A 141 -0.48 3.19 3.54
N GLY A 142 -0.79 4.43 3.91
CA GLY A 142 -2.14 4.84 4.32
C GLY A 142 -3.18 4.59 3.23
N VAL A 143 -2.90 5.04 2.00
CA VAL A 143 -3.78 4.85 0.83
C VAL A 143 -4.04 3.38 0.57
N ILE A 144 -2.98 2.55 0.54
CA ILE A 144 -3.10 1.10 0.30
C ILE A 144 -3.93 0.44 1.39
N VAL A 145 -3.64 0.73 2.67
CA VAL A 145 -4.39 0.13 3.79
C VAL A 145 -5.86 0.47 3.69
N LEU A 146 -6.23 1.74 3.53
CA LEU A 146 -7.63 2.14 3.46
C LEU A 146 -8.33 1.53 2.24
N ARG A 147 -7.67 1.50 1.07
CA ARG A 147 -8.20 0.84 -0.12
C ARG A 147 -8.49 -0.64 0.12
N GLU A 148 -7.54 -1.38 0.70
CA GLU A 148 -7.77 -2.80 0.98
C GLU A 148 -8.83 -3.02 2.06
N GLN A 149 -8.96 -2.13 3.04
CA GLN A 149 -10.08 -2.18 4.00
C GLN A 149 -11.43 -2.01 3.30
N LEU A 150 -11.54 -1.07 2.36
CA LEU A 150 -12.76 -0.89 1.55
C LEU A 150 -13.05 -2.09 0.67
N ASN A 151 -12.03 -2.69 0.04
CA ASN A 151 -12.19 -3.90 -0.78
C ASN A 151 -12.68 -5.10 0.03
N VAL A 152 -12.12 -5.30 1.23
CA VAL A 152 -12.56 -6.38 2.13
C VAL A 152 -14.00 -6.19 2.57
N LEU A 153 -14.39 -4.95 2.88
CA LEU A 153 -15.73 -4.63 3.35
C LEU A 153 -16.73 -4.40 2.19
N HIS A 154 -16.35 -4.69 0.94
CA HIS A 154 -17.13 -4.36 -0.24
C HIS A 154 -18.60 -4.79 -0.13
N ALA A 155 -18.86 -6.01 0.36
CA ALA A 155 -20.20 -6.58 0.50
C ALA A 155 -21.14 -5.81 1.45
N ILE A 156 -20.60 -5.04 2.42
CA ILE A 156 -21.41 -4.31 3.42
C ILE A 156 -21.43 -2.79 3.20
N LEU A 157 -20.65 -2.32 2.21
CA LEU A 157 -20.56 -0.91 1.83
C LEU A 157 -21.63 -0.58 0.78
N SER A 158 -22.12 0.66 0.80
CA SER A 158 -23.00 1.14 -0.28
C SER A 158 -22.22 1.29 -1.59
N PRO A 159 -22.89 1.28 -2.77
CA PRO A 159 -22.22 1.50 -4.05
C PRO A 159 -21.41 2.80 -4.11
N ARG A 160 -21.92 3.87 -3.48
CA ARG A 160 -21.21 5.14 -3.33
C ARG A 160 -19.90 4.97 -2.55
N GLN A 161 -19.92 4.19 -1.47
CA GLN A 161 -18.74 3.94 -0.63
C GLN A 161 -17.70 3.06 -1.34
N GLN A 162 -18.15 2.05 -2.09
CA GLN A 162 -17.29 1.16 -2.87
C GLN A 162 -16.44 1.95 -3.89
N ARG A 163 -17.00 3.01 -4.50
CA ARG A 163 -16.27 3.88 -5.45
C ARG A 163 -14.99 4.51 -4.87
N TYR A 164 -14.90 4.71 -3.55
CA TYR A 164 -13.69 5.26 -2.94
C TYR A 164 -12.47 4.35 -3.09
N ALA A 165 -12.65 3.02 -3.11
CA ALA A 165 -11.54 2.10 -3.37
C ALA A 165 -10.95 2.33 -4.78
N GLY A 166 -11.82 2.52 -5.76
CA GLY A 166 -11.46 2.90 -7.14
C GLY A 166 -10.72 4.23 -7.19
N LYS A 167 -11.15 5.24 -6.42
CA LYS A 167 -10.47 6.55 -6.34
C LYS A 167 -9.10 6.51 -5.65
N LEU A 168 -8.92 5.64 -4.65
CA LEU A 168 -7.63 5.46 -3.96
C LEU A 168 -6.60 4.69 -4.81
N HIS A 169 -7.06 3.84 -5.72
CA HIS A 169 -6.18 3.06 -6.60
C HIS A 169 -5.20 3.91 -7.43
N PRO A 170 -5.62 4.93 -8.21
CA PRO A 170 -4.71 5.74 -9.00
C PRO A 170 -3.75 6.56 -8.12
N VAL A 171 -4.19 7.03 -6.94
CA VAL A 171 -3.29 7.68 -5.96
C VAL A 171 -2.17 6.72 -5.55
N ALA A 172 -2.51 5.48 -5.16
CA ALA A 172 -1.53 4.46 -4.79
C ALA A 172 -0.56 4.11 -5.93
N ARG A 173 -1.06 4.07 -7.18
CA ARG A 173 -0.21 3.85 -8.38
C ARG A 173 0.78 4.97 -8.58
N LYS A 174 0.35 6.24 -8.55
CA LYS A 174 1.26 7.39 -8.74
C LYS A 174 2.31 7.47 -7.64
N LEU A 175 1.93 7.24 -6.38
CA LEU A 175 2.88 7.17 -5.26
C LEU A 175 3.82 5.96 -5.37
N GLY A 176 3.34 4.84 -5.92
CA GLY A 176 4.18 3.68 -6.24
C GLY A 176 5.26 4.03 -7.25
N ALA A 177 4.89 4.62 -8.38
CA ALA A 177 5.83 5.07 -9.40
C ALA A 177 6.85 6.08 -8.85
N ALA A 178 6.43 7.02 -8.01
CA ALA A 178 7.34 7.97 -7.36
C ALA A 178 8.35 7.30 -6.41
N ARG A 179 7.94 6.23 -5.71
CA ARG A 179 8.86 5.40 -4.91
C ARG A 179 9.85 4.67 -5.81
N ASP A 180 9.37 4.04 -6.88
CA ASP A 180 10.24 3.27 -7.78
C ASP A 180 11.31 4.19 -8.41
N LEU A 181 10.97 5.44 -8.77
CA LEU A 181 11.93 6.47 -9.19
C LEU A 181 12.90 6.92 -8.06
N THR A 182 12.47 6.89 -6.80
CA THR A 182 13.36 7.17 -5.65
C THR A 182 14.40 6.08 -5.48
N LEU A 183 14.04 4.81 -5.69
CA LEU A 183 14.98 3.68 -5.66
C LEU A 183 16.00 3.82 -6.79
N LEU A 184 15.54 4.16 -8.00
CA LEU A 184 16.45 4.41 -9.12
C LEU A 184 17.44 5.55 -8.82
N LEU A 185 16.98 6.65 -8.22
CA LEU A 185 17.88 7.73 -7.80
C LEU A 185 18.92 7.27 -6.78
N ALA A 186 18.58 6.33 -5.88
CA ALA A 186 19.53 5.79 -4.91
C ALA A 186 20.61 4.94 -5.61
N VAL A 187 20.23 4.11 -6.58
CA VAL A 187 21.15 3.32 -7.39
C VAL A 187 22.05 4.23 -8.23
N GLU A 188 21.47 5.21 -8.94
CA GLU A 188 22.24 6.18 -9.71
C GLU A 188 23.22 6.93 -8.83
N LYS A 189 22.90 7.25 -7.57
CA LYS A 189 23.81 7.92 -6.62
C LYS A 189 25.06 7.11 -6.26
N SER A 190 25.03 5.78 -6.38
CA SER A 190 26.15 4.90 -6.02
C SER A 190 27.24 4.76 -7.10
N GLY A 191 26.99 5.17 -8.34
CA GLY A 191 27.97 5.08 -9.44
C GLY A 191 28.98 6.24 -9.50
N HIS A 192 29.92 6.18 -10.45
CA HIS A 192 30.85 7.28 -10.77
C HIS A 192 30.13 8.49 -11.40
N VAL A 193 30.57 9.70 -11.06
CA VAL A 193 29.92 10.96 -11.49
C VAL A 193 30.35 11.31 -12.91
N THR A 194 29.37 11.47 -13.81
CA THR A 194 29.59 11.94 -15.19
C THR A 194 28.54 12.97 -15.57
N ALA A 195 28.82 13.83 -16.55
CA ALA A 195 27.84 14.83 -17.03
C ALA A 195 26.54 14.17 -17.52
N ALA A 196 26.66 13.07 -18.28
CA ALA A 196 25.51 12.29 -18.75
C ALA A 196 24.65 11.76 -17.58
N ARG A 197 25.28 11.32 -16.49
CA ARG A 197 24.57 10.87 -15.28
C ARG A 197 23.80 12.01 -14.61
N ASN A 198 24.38 13.21 -14.51
CA ASN A 198 23.69 14.35 -13.90
C ASN A 198 22.40 14.70 -14.67
N VAL A 199 22.45 14.71 -16.00
CA VAL A 199 21.27 14.92 -16.85
C VAL A 199 20.20 13.85 -16.58
N ARG A 200 20.59 12.57 -16.50
CA ARG A 200 19.67 11.48 -16.16
C ARG A 200 19.05 11.64 -14.78
N VAL A 201 19.85 11.95 -13.76
CA VAL A 201 19.39 12.17 -12.39
C VAL A 201 18.34 13.28 -12.33
N GLU A 202 18.56 14.40 -13.03
CA GLU A 202 17.59 15.49 -13.10
C GLU A 202 16.29 15.09 -13.80
N ARG A 203 16.37 14.34 -14.91
CA ARG A 203 15.19 13.79 -15.58
C ARG A 203 14.37 12.90 -14.65
N VAL A 204 15.03 12.01 -13.90
CA VAL A 204 14.36 11.12 -12.93
C VAL A 204 13.72 11.92 -11.79
N ARG A 205 14.40 12.97 -11.28
CA ARG A 205 13.85 13.88 -10.27
C ARG A 205 12.60 14.61 -10.78
N ALA A 206 12.65 15.14 -12.00
CA ALA A 206 11.52 15.82 -12.63
C ALA A 206 10.31 14.90 -12.78
N GLU A 207 10.50 13.68 -13.27
CA GLU A 207 9.42 12.70 -13.40
C GLU A 207 8.85 12.30 -12.03
N ARG A 208 9.71 12.13 -11.00
CA ARG A 208 9.27 11.87 -9.63
C ARG A 208 8.37 13.01 -9.12
N ARG A 209 8.78 14.27 -9.29
CA ARG A 209 7.98 15.45 -8.92
C ARG A 209 6.63 15.44 -9.63
N LYS A 210 6.60 15.13 -10.93
CA LYS A 210 5.36 15.00 -11.72
C LYS A 210 4.43 13.94 -11.16
N LYS A 211 4.93 12.74 -10.81
CA LYS A 211 4.12 11.67 -10.20
C LYS A 211 3.55 12.07 -8.84
N VAL A 212 4.35 12.71 -7.98
CA VAL A 212 3.90 13.20 -6.66
C VAL A 212 2.82 14.27 -6.81
N LYS A 213 3.02 15.26 -7.69
CA LYS A 213 2.02 16.30 -8.00
C LYS A 213 0.71 15.68 -8.49
N ALA A 214 0.78 14.69 -9.39
CA ALA A 214 -0.40 13.97 -9.86
C ALA A 214 -1.12 13.19 -8.74
N ALA A 215 -0.37 12.55 -7.84
CA ALA A 215 -0.95 11.88 -6.67
C ALA A 215 -1.70 12.87 -5.76
N HIS A 216 -1.13 14.05 -5.50
CA HIS A 216 -1.80 15.10 -4.72
C HIS A 216 -3.08 15.57 -5.39
N ARG A 217 -3.06 15.89 -6.69
CA ARG A 217 -4.27 16.28 -7.44
C ARG A 217 -5.40 15.27 -7.31
N LEU A 218 -5.08 13.98 -7.47
CA LEU A 218 -6.04 12.89 -7.34
C LEU A 218 -6.58 12.71 -5.90
N ALA A 219 -5.81 13.12 -4.90
CA ALA A 219 -6.16 13.00 -3.49
C ALA A 219 -6.87 14.25 -2.92
N VAL A 220 -6.91 15.37 -3.66
CA VAL A 220 -7.57 16.60 -3.22
C VAL A 220 -9.02 16.30 -2.80
N GLY A 221 -9.35 16.64 -1.56
CA GLY A 221 -10.67 16.42 -0.98
C GLY A 221 -11.06 14.95 -0.75
N LEU A 222 -10.26 13.97 -1.20
CA LEU A 222 -10.58 12.55 -1.06
C LEU A 222 -10.55 12.11 0.40
N ALA A 223 -9.50 12.51 1.14
CA ALA A 223 -9.38 12.19 2.54
C ALA A 223 -10.50 12.84 3.38
N ASP A 224 -10.88 14.07 3.07
CA ASP A 224 -11.98 14.77 3.74
C ASP A 224 -13.35 14.16 3.40
N ALA A 225 -13.60 13.81 2.14
CA ALA A 225 -14.81 13.10 1.73
C ALA A 225 -14.95 11.74 2.46
N LEU A 226 -13.84 11.00 2.60
CA LEU A 226 -13.80 9.77 3.36
C LEU A 226 -14.07 10.00 4.85
N CYS A 227 -13.51 11.07 5.44
CA CYS A 227 -13.79 11.43 6.83
C CYS A 227 -15.25 11.82 7.03
N ALA A 228 -15.87 12.54 6.09
CA ALA A 228 -17.28 12.91 6.14
C ALA A 228 -18.20 11.68 5.96
N GLU A 229 -17.84 10.77 5.06
CA GLU A 229 -18.62 9.56 4.77
C GLU A 229 -18.66 8.57 5.95
N PHE A 230 -17.50 8.35 6.58
CA PHE A 230 -17.34 7.34 7.62
C PHE A 230 -17.33 7.91 9.05
N GLY A 231 -17.12 9.21 9.20
CA GLY A 231 -17.07 9.89 10.49
C GLY A 231 -18.37 9.76 11.29
N PRO A 232 -18.32 10.07 12.61
CA PRO A 232 -19.50 10.08 13.44
C PRO A 232 -20.53 11.02 12.83
N GLN A 233 -21.73 10.51 12.56
CA GLN A 233 -22.86 11.33 12.18
C GLN A 233 -23.20 12.18 13.40
N ARG A 234 -22.67 13.42 13.44
CA ARG A 234 -23.11 14.41 14.44
C ARG A 234 -24.62 14.47 14.30
N GLY A 235 -25.32 14.06 15.36
CA GLY A 235 -26.72 13.69 15.31
C GLY A 235 -27.50 14.65 14.41
N ARG A 236 -28.04 14.13 13.30
CA ARG A 236 -29.27 14.69 12.79
C ARG A 236 -30.21 14.60 13.97
N LYS A 237 -30.42 15.72 14.66
CA LYS A 237 -31.45 15.83 15.69
C LYS A 237 -32.67 15.22 15.04
N ALA A 238 -33.12 14.07 15.54
CA ALA A 238 -34.33 13.47 15.06
C ALA A 238 -35.39 14.55 15.26
N THR A 239 -35.82 15.17 14.17
CA THR A 239 -37.04 15.96 14.14
C THR A 239 -38.13 14.96 14.48
N ARG A 240 -38.35 14.76 15.78
CA ARG A 240 -39.53 14.10 16.32
C ARG A 240 -40.67 14.98 15.82
N SER A 241 -41.29 14.55 14.73
CA SER A 241 -42.63 14.97 14.38
C SER A 241 -43.47 14.65 15.62
N ARG A 242 -43.83 15.70 16.35
CA ARG A 242 -44.90 15.63 17.33
C ARG A 242 -46.17 15.47 16.50
N SER A 243 -46.71 14.26 16.51
CA SER A 243 -48.13 14.01 16.23
C SER A 243 -48.89 14.17 17.54
#